data_AF-A0ABD1BHM7-F1
#
_entry.id   AF-A0ABD1BHM7-F1
#
_cell.length_a   1.000
_cell.length_b   1.000
_cell.length_c   1.000
_cell.angle_alpha   90.00
_cell.angle_beta   90.00
_cell.angle_gamma   90.00
#
_symmetry.space_group_name_H-M   'P 1'
#
loop_
_entity.id
_entity.type
_entity.pdbx_description
1 polymer ?
#
loop_
_entity_poly.entity_id
_entity_poly.type
_entity_poly.pdbx_seq_one_letter_code
_entity_poly.pdbx_strand_id
1 'polypeptide(L)'
;MEEIAHVVRDIRVLHPSRRNGAKWFKHNTEVSTQVRKVIEGCFKGPWYSWKKVPHFYREAWFSTFQTKFEWDASIDNLVQANFENLAATRLKGMISLAKSNGEKPDWILSEYWRVMSEYWRTPKAKEKSEKARTSRLFNRDGLGAHSHRSGSRSYAKVKDVLEANNEDSSFMAVMKKTHQKSDGSYVDKRAQLIAERYDEYVRERLSQMDSTGEGLTADSLTQEEKNEIYVKVAGISKQGRVFGLGSLQSGAPMPLDGSSVSPPPEEVDALSRRVEELENELVKSREDKLLFQKRLEAMESFCFSTSS
;
A
#
# COMPACT_ATOMS: atom_id res chain seq x y z
N MET A 1 -46.56 -20.92 -8.86
CA MET A 1 -45.13 -21.09 -9.14
C MET A 1 -44.64 -19.76 -9.65
N GLU A 2 -44.16 -18.92 -8.75
CA GLU A 2 -43.63 -17.60 -9.08
C GLU A 2 -42.13 -17.80 -9.33
N GLU A 3 -41.76 -17.68 -10.60
CA GLU A 3 -40.40 -17.81 -11.09
C GLU A 3 -39.60 -16.62 -10.53
N ILE A 4 -38.83 -16.85 -9.47
CA ILE A 4 -37.94 -15.85 -8.89
C ILE A 4 -36.85 -15.57 -9.92
N ALA A 5 -37.07 -14.54 -10.73
CA ALA A 5 -36.04 -13.95 -11.56
C ALA A 5 -34.82 -13.67 -10.69
N HIS A 6 -33.74 -14.42 -10.92
CA HIS A 6 -32.44 -14.12 -10.34
C HIS A 6 -32.02 -12.74 -10.86
N VAL A 7 -32.25 -11.72 -10.03
CA VAL A 7 -31.74 -10.37 -10.28
C VAL A 7 -30.23 -10.50 -10.30
N VAL A 8 -29.64 -10.49 -11.49
CA VAL A 8 -28.21 -10.33 -11.70
C VAL A 8 -27.88 -8.91 -11.24
N ARG A 9 -27.66 -8.75 -9.92
CA ARG A 9 -27.21 -7.49 -9.33
C ARG A 9 -25.82 -7.20 -9.87
N ASP A 10 -25.65 -5.99 -10.40
CA ASP A 10 -24.42 -5.53 -11.04
C ASP A 10 -23.20 -5.76 -10.13
N ILE A 11 -22.20 -6.50 -10.61
CA ILE A 11 -21.19 -7.24 -9.80
C ILE A 11 -20.09 -6.30 -9.26
N ARG A 12 -20.29 -4.98 -9.24
CA ARG A 12 -19.27 -3.99 -8.88
C ARG A 12 -19.36 -3.50 -7.44
N VAL A 13 -19.66 -4.40 -6.52
CA VAL A 13 -19.58 -4.11 -5.09
C VAL A 13 -18.14 -4.18 -4.61
N LEU A 14 -17.68 -3.16 -3.87
CA LEU A 14 -16.39 -3.17 -3.17
C LEU A 14 -16.59 -3.52 -1.70
N HIS A 15 -15.84 -4.51 -1.23
CA HIS A 15 -15.82 -4.84 0.20
C HIS A 15 -14.48 -5.48 0.60
N PRO A 16 -13.86 -5.08 1.73
CA PRO A 16 -12.55 -5.59 2.14
C PRO A 16 -12.53 -7.11 2.38
N SER A 17 -13.64 -7.69 2.88
CA SER A 17 -13.75 -9.13 3.08
C SER A 17 -13.89 -9.94 1.78
N ARG A 18 -14.21 -9.28 0.66
CA ARG A 18 -14.44 -9.91 -0.66
C ARG A 18 -15.51 -11.03 -0.66
N ARG A 19 -16.37 -11.08 0.35
CA ARG A 19 -17.47 -12.06 0.44
C ARG A 19 -18.44 -11.86 -0.73
N ASN A 20 -19.09 -12.95 -1.14
CA ASN A 20 -20.12 -12.95 -2.19
C ASN A 20 -19.64 -12.38 -3.54
N GLY A 21 -18.35 -12.55 -3.87
CA GLY A 21 -17.79 -12.06 -5.13
C GLY A 21 -17.44 -10.57 -5.14
N ALA A 22 -17.54 -9.87 -4.00
CA ALA A 22 -17.16 -8.48 -3.89
C ALA A 22 -15.68 -8.26 -4.27
N LYS A 23 -15.43 -7.15 -4.95
CA LYS A 23 -14.10 -6.80 -5.47
C LYS A 23 -13.34 -6.03 -4.40
N TRP A 24 -12.02 -6.12 -4.44
CA TRP A 24 -11.18 -5.30 -3.59
C TRP A 24 -9.87 -4.91 -4.25
N PHE A 25 -9.31 -3.79 -3.81
CA PHE A 25 -8.02 -3.27 -4.24
C PHE A 25 -6.92 -4.32 -4.06
N LYS A 26 -5.91 -4.32 -4.95
CA LYS A 26 -4.80 -5.30 -5.03
C LYS A 26 -5.18 -6.75 -5.40
N HIS A 27 -6.43 -7.17 -5.18
CA HIS A 27 -6.93 -8.53 -5.46
C HIS A 27 -7.70 -8.64 -6.77
N ASN A 28 -8.14 -7.51 -7.34
CA ASN A 28 -8.97 -7.50 -8.54
C ASN A 28 -8.39 -6.59 -9.65
N THR A 29 -8.25 -7.15 -10.86
CA THR A 29 -7.71 -6.47 -12.05
C THR A 29 -8.69 -5.44 -12.63
N GLU A 30 -10.00 -5.65 -12.47
CA GLU A 30 -11.03 -4.72 -12.96
C GLU A 30 -10.97 -3.41 -12.19
N VAL A 31 -10.90 -3.44 -10.85
CA VAL A 31 -10.73 -2.22 -10.02
C VAL A 31 -9.55 -1.40 -10.53
N SER A 32 -8.42 -2.07 -10.76
CA SER A 32 -7.21 -1.45 -11.29
C SER A 32 -7.36 -0.87 -12.70
N THR A 33 -8.12 -1.58 -13.54
CA THR A 33 -8.40 -1.16 -14.92
C THR A 33 -9.34 0.05 -14.94
N GLN A 34 -10.35 0.09 -14.06
CA GLN A 34 -11.26 1.24 -13.97
C GLN A 34 -10.54 2.48 -13.45
N VAL A 35 -9.68 2.36 -12.43
CA VAL A 35 -8.85 3.49 -11.98
C VAL A 35 -7.99 4.04 -13.11
N ARG A 36 -7.37 3.17 -13.92
CA ARG A 36 -6.64 3.60 -15.13
C ARG A 36 -7.53 4.38 -16.08
N LYS A 37 -8.71 3.84 -16.43
CA LYS A 37 -9.66 4.47 -17.35
C LYS A 37 -10.14 5.85 -16.86
N VAL A 38 -10.37 5.98 -15.55
CA VAL A 38 -10.72 7.26 -14.92
C VAL A 38 -9.60 8.28 -15.11
N ILE A 39 -8.35 7.90 -14.84
CA ILE A 39 -7.19 8.79 -15.04
C ILE A 39 -7.08 9.20 -16.51
N GLU A 40 -7.16 8.23 -17.44
CA GLU A 40 -7.06 8.49 -18.89
C GLU A 40 -8.18 9.43 -19.39
N GLY A 41 -9.42 9.24 -18.95
CA GLY A 41 -10.55 10.06 -19.37
C GLY A 41 -10.54 11.48 -18.78
N CYS A 42 -9.94 11.66 -17.60
CA CYS A 42 -9.99 12.91 -16.84
C CYS A 42 -8.60 13.58 -16.68
N PHE A 43 -7.63 13.24 -17.52
CA PHE A 43 -6.30 13.86 -17.49
C PHE A 43 -6.31 15.25 -18.13
N LYS A 44 -6.41 16.30 -17.30
CA LYS A 44 -6.59 17.70 -17.74
C LYS A 44 -5.45 18.64 -17.32
N GLY A 45 -4.24 18.11 -17.17
CA GLY A 45 -3.07 18.95 -16.90
C GLY A 45 -1.74 18.18 -16.99
N PRO A 46 -0.59 18.88 -16.94
CA PRO A 46 0.75 18.28 -17.09
C PRO A 46 1.22 17.56 -15.81
N TRP A 47 0.42 16.65 -15.28
CA TRP A 47 0.66 15.99 -14.00
C TRP A 47 1.50 14.72 -14.14
N TYR A 48 2.82 14.90 -14.13
CA TYR A 48 3.78 13.79 -14.19
C TYR A 48 3.90 12.98 -12.88
N SER A 49 3.13 13.31 -11.84
CA SER A 49 3.06 12.57 -10.58
C SER A 49 1.79 12.89 -9.81
N TRP A 50 1.35 12.00 -8.92
CA TRP A 50 0.15 12.21 -8.07
C TRP A 50 0.17 13.53 -7.31
N LYS A 51 1.34 13.90 -6.74
CA LYS A 51 1.52 15.15 -6.00
C LYS A 51 1.27 16.40 -6.85
N LYS A 52 1.39 16.30 -8.17
CA LYS A 52 1.15 17.41 -9.10
C LYS A 52 -0.31 17.53 -9.53
N VAL A 53 -1.11 16.49 -9.32
CA VAL A 53 -2.56 16.53 -9.55
C VAL A 53 -3.18 17.41 -8.44
N PRO A 54 -3.89 18.50 -8.78
CA PRO A 54 -4.60 19.32 -7.81
C PRO A 54 -5.68 18.53 -7.08
N HIS A 55 -6.00 18.93 -5.84
CA HIS A 55 -6.99 18.25 -5.01
C HIS A 55 -8.33 18.06 -5.72
N PHE A 56 -8.85 19.15 -6.30
CA PHE A 56 -10.08 19.15 -7.10
C PHE A 56 -10.13 18.03 -8.16
N TYR A 57 -9.02 17.78 -8.86
CA TYR A 57 -8.98 16.72 -9.87
C TYR A 57 -8.89 15.32 -9.25
N ARG A 58 -8.27 15.16 -8.08
CA ARG A 58 -8.27 13.89 -7.35
C ARG A 58 -9.67 13.54 -6.87
N GLU A 59 -10.40 14.52 -6.35
CA GLU A 59 -11.81 14.39 -5.97
C GLU A 59 -12.66 14.05 -7.20
N ALA A 60 -12.52 14.79 -8.31
CA ALA A 60 -13.26 14.50 -9.54
C ALA A 60 -12.98 13.08 -10.07
N TRP A 61 -11.73 12.61 -9.99
CA TRP A 61 -11.39 11.23 -10.34
C TRP A 61 -12.05 10.23 -9.40
N PHE A 62 -12.07 10.50 -8.10
CA PHE A 62 -12.74 9.65 -7.12
C PHE A 62 -14.27 9.63 -7.33
N SER A 63 -14.90 10.78 -7.59
CA SER A 63 -16.33 10.86 -7.92
C SER A 63 -16.66 10.09 -9.20
N THR A 64 -15.79 10.16 -10.21
CA THR A 64 -15.97 9.34 -11.42
C THR A 64 -15.86 7.85 -11.10
N PHE A 65 -14.96 7.46 -10.19
CA PHE A 65 -14.82 6.08 -9.73
C PHE A 65 -16.04 5.60 -8.92
N GLN A 66 -16.65 6.46 -8.09
CA GLN A 66 -17.90 6.19 -7.37
C GLN A 66 -19.05 5.82 -8.32
N THR A 67 -19.09 6.37 -9.55
CA THR A 67 -20.11 5.97 -10.54
C THR A 67 -19.94 4.54 -11.08
N LYS A 68 -18.81 3.88 -10.78
CA LYS A 68 -18.47 2.56 -11.33
C LYS A 68 -18.56 1.44 -10.31
N PHE A 69 -18.55 1.74 -9.02
CA PHE A 69 -18.56 0.75 -7.96
C PHE A 69 -19.47 1.21 -6.82
N GLU A 70 -20.08 0.25 -6.16
CA GLU A 70 -20.91 0.48 -4.98
C GLU A 70 -20.21 -0.06 -3.74
N TRP A 71 -20.40 0.59 -2.60
CA TRP A 71 -19.91 0.14 -1.30
C TRP A 71 -20.75 0.70 -0.17
N ASP A 72 -20.59 0.12 1.01
CA ASP A 72 -21.22 0.61 2.24
C ASP A 72 -20.54 1.93 2.70
N ALA A 73 -21.34 2.92 3.08
CA ALA A 73 -20.83 4.23 3.49
C ALA A 73 -19.86 4.16 4.69
N SER A 74 -19.95 3.12 5.53
CA SER A 74 -19.01 2.91 6.65
C SER A 74 -17.56 2.72 6.21
N ILE A 75 -17.32 2.29 4.97
CA ILE A 75 -15.97 2.07 4.44
C ILE A 75 -15.52 3.15 3.45
N ASP A 76 -16.22 4.28 3.34
CA ASP A 76 -15.93 5.31 2.35
C ASP A 76 -14.49 5.85 2.43
N ASN A 77 -14.06 6.24 3.64
CA ASN A 77 -12.68 6.68 3.89
C ASN A 77 -11.64 5.61 3.50
N LEU A 78 -11.94 4.34 3.74
CA LEU A 78 -11.06 3.23 3.39
C LEU A 78 -10.98 3.05 1.87
N VAL A 79 -12.11 3.14 1.17
CA VAL A 79 -12.18 3.06 -0.29
C VAL A 79 -11.44 4.24 -0.92
N GLN A 80 -11.64 5.47 -0.43
CA GLN A 80 -10.94 6.66 -0.90
C GLN A 80 -9.43 6.52 -0.72
N ALA A 81 -8.95 6.14 0.48
CA ALA A 81 -7.53 5.96 0.72
C ALA A 81 -6.91 4.88 -0.19
N ASN A 82 -7.61 3.77 -0.43
CA ASN A 82 -7.14 2.73 -1.34
C ASN A 82 -7.17 3.19 -2.81
N PHE A 83 -8.18 3.95 -3.21
CA PHE A 83 -8.27 4.56 -4.52
C PHE A 83 -7.10 5.50 -4.78
N GLU A 84 -6.80 6.43 -3.88
CA GLU A 84 -5.70 7.38 -4.05
C GLU A 84 -4.35 6.67 -4.17
N ASN A 85 -4.10 5.67 -3.33
CA ASN A 85 -2.88 4.87 -3.39
C ASN A 85 -2.74 4.13 -4.74
N LEU A 86 -3.84 3.54 -5.22
CA LEU A 86 -3.86 2.84 -6.48
C LEU A 86 -3.71 3.80 -7.67
N ALA A 87 -4.40 4.93 -7.64
CA ALA A 87 -4.36 5.96 -8.67
C ALA A 87 -2.97 6.59 -8.78
N ALA A 88 -2.33 6.87 -7.64
CA ALA A 88 -0.94 7.34 -7.59
C ALA A 88 0.03 6.34 -8.22
N THR A 89 -0.14 5.05 -7.92
CA THR A 89 0.68 3.96 -8.47
C THR A 89 0.47 3.82 -9.97
N ARG A 90 -0.78 3.85 -10.43
CA ARG A 90 -1.16 3.72 -11.85
C ARG A 90 -0.66 4.89 -12.67
N LEU A 91 -0.91 6.12 -12.22
CA LEU A 91 -0.43 7.33 -12.88
C LEU A 91 1.10 7.31 -13.03
N LYS A 92 1.82 6.98 -11.95
CA LYS A 92 3.29 6.86 -11.99
C LYS A 92 3.74 5.84 -13.04
N GLY A 93 3.13 4.66 -13.07
CA GLY A 93 3.47 3.59 -14.01
C GLY A 93 3.22 4.00 -15.46
N MET A 94 2.04 4.54 -15.75
CA MET A 94 1.63 5.01 -17.07
C MET A 94 2.55 6.10 -17.62
N ILE A 95 2.82 7.13 -16.81
CA ILE A 95 3.71 8.23 -17.19
C ILE A 95 5.15 7.75 -17.35
N SER A 96 5.61 6.85 -16.48
CA SER A 96 6.96 6.29 -16.60
C SER A 96 7.15 5.47 -17.87
N LEU A 97 6.14 4.70 -18.27
CA LEU A 97 6.15 3.91 -19.50
C LEU A 97 6.15 4.81 -20.74
N ALA A 98 5.27 5.82 -20.77
CA ALA A 98 5.26 6.82 -21.84
C ALA A 98 6.61 7.53 -21.97
N LYS A 99 7.19 7.94 -20.83
CA LYS A 99 8.50 8.57 -20.79
C LYS A 99 9.62 7.65 -21.29
N SER A 100 9.63 6.37 -20.92
CA SER A 100 10.68 5.43 -21.37
C SER A 100 10.60 5.14 -22.85
N ASN A 101 9.39 5.07 -23.41
CA ASN A 101 9.19 4.84 -24.84
C ASN A 101 9.46 6.12 -25.65
N GLY A 102 9.37 7.29 -25.02
CA GLY A 102 9.51 8.59 -25.71
C GLY A 102 8.27 8.98 -26.51
N GLU A 103 7.19 8.20 -26.43
CA GLU A 103 5.96 8.40 -27.19
C GLU A 103 4.88 9.04 -26.32
N LYS A 104 4.19 10.03 -26.89
CA LYS A 104 3.05 10.69 -26.24
C LYS A 104 1.82 9.79 -26.31
N PRO A 105 1.19 9.43 -25.17
CA PRO A 105 -0.08 8.71 -25.18
C PRO A 105 -1.23 9.55 -25.73
N ASP A 106 -2.24 8.90 -26.31
CA ASP A 106 -3.42 9.58 -26.90
C ASP A 106 -4.24 10.35 -25.87
N TRP A 107 -4.33 9.84 -24.65
CA TRP A 107 -5.06 10.47 -23.54
C TRP A 107 -4.35 11.69 -22.93
N ILE A 108 -3.16 12.06 -23.42
CA ILE A 108 -2.44 13.26 -23.00
C ILE A 108 -2.45 14.28 -24.14
N LEU A 109 -2.92 15.49 -23.86
CA LEU A 109 -2.83 16.62 -24.80
C LEU A 109 -1.37 16.97 -25.10
N SER A 110 -1.08 17.31 -26.36
CA SER A 110 0.28 17.62 -26.83
C SER A 110 0.92 18.76 -26.05
N GLU A 111 0.14 19.76 -25.64
CA GLU A 111 0.58 20.85 -24.77
C GLU A 111 1.07 20.36 -23.40
N TYR A 112 0.31 19.48 -22.75
CA TYR A 112 0.68 18.93 -21.44
C TYR A 112 1.90 18.03 -21.54
N TRP A 113 1.97 17.21 -22.60
CA TRP A 113 3.13 16.37 -22.86
C TRP A 113 4.41 17.19 -23.06
N ARG A 114 4.32 18.30 -23.81
CA ARG A 114 5.44 19.23 -24.02
C ARG A 114 5.95 19.78 -22.68
N VAL A 115 5.06 20.25 -21.81
CA VAL A 115 5.42 20.77 -20.47
C VAL A 115 6.09 19.70 -19.62
N MET A 116 5.56 18.47 -19.59
CA MET A 116 6.15 17.37 -18.82
C MET A 116 7.52 16.95 -19.38
N SER A 117 7.66 16.90 -20.70
CA SER A 117 8.91 16.57 -21.38
C SER A 117 10.00 17.58 -21.05
N GLU A 118 9.66 18.88 -21.06
CA GLU A 118 10.60 19.94 -20.69
C GLU A 118 11.05 19.82 -19.24
N TYR A 119 10.12 19.56 -18.33
CA TYR A 119 10.47 19.28 -16.93
C TYR A 119 11.46 18.11 -16.80
N TRP A 120 11.29 17.02 -17.55
CA TRP A 120 12.20 15.87 -17.50
C TRP A 120 13.59 16.15 -18.08
N ARG A 121 13.74 17.15 -18.95
CA ARG A 121 15.04 17.59 -19.48
C ARG A 121 15.85 18.37 -18.46
N THR A 122 15.20 18.98 -17.47
CA THR A 122 15.89 19.78 -16.44
C THR A 122 16.95 18.97 -15.71
N PRO A 123 18.10 19.59 -15.33
CA PRO A 123 19.16 18.90 -14.60
C PRO A 123 18.66 18.26 -13.31
N LYS A 124 17.80 18.96 -12.56
CA LYS A 124 17.20 18.46 -11.32
C LYS A 124 16.39 17.18 -11.51
N ALA A 125 15.62 17.08 -12.60
CA ALA A 125 14.83 15.88 -12.90
C ALA A 125 15.72 14.71 -13.32
N LYS A 126 16.77 14.97 -14.12
CA LYS A 126 17.76 13.97 -14.51
C LYS A 126 18.53 13.43 -13.31
N GLU A 127 19.05 14.31 -12.46
CA GLU A 127 19.78 13.93 -11.24
C GLU A 127 18.91 13.07 -10.31
N LYS A 128 17.65 13.46 -10.10
CA LYS A 128 16.70 12.66 -9.31
C LYS A 128 16.46 11.28 -9.92
N SER A 129 16.35 11.19 -11.24
CA SER A 129 16.20 9.93 -11.96
C SER A 129 17.44 9.04 -11.81
N GLU A 130 18.63 9.63 -11.89
CA GLU A 130 19.90 8.94 -11.71
C GLU A 130 20.07 8.42 -10.29
N LYS A 131 19.83 9.25 -9.27
CA LYS A 131 19.83 8.80 -7.87
C LYS A 131 18.86 7.62 -7.65
N ALA A 132 17.67 7.69 -8.22
CA ALA A 132 16.68 6.60 -8.16
C ALA A 132 17.11 5.36 -8.96
N ARG A 133 17.88 5.51 -10.04
CA ARG A 133 18.46 4.40 -10.81
C ARG A 133 19.58 3.73 -10.01
N THR A 134 20.54 4.51 -9.51
CA THR A 134 21.63 4.02 -8.67
C THR A 134 21.09 3.32 -7.44
N SER A 135 20.08 3.87 -6.76
CA SER A 135 19.45 3.20 -5.62
C SER A 135 18.76 1.88 -5.97
N ARG A 136 18.17 1.76 -7.18
CA ARG A 136 17.55 0.50 -7.64
C ARG A 136 18.58 -0.57 -8.00
N LEU A 137 19.73 -0.15 -8.53
CA LEU A 137 20.85 -1.02 -8.88
C LEU A 137 21.82 -1.23 -7.71
N PHE A 138 21.59 -0.56 -6.58
CA PHE A 138 22.48 -0.59 -5.44
C PHE A 138 22.45 -1.98 -4.80
N ASN A 139 23.59 -2.65 -4.84
CA ASN A 139 23.77 -3.97 -4.27
C ASN A 139 24.16 -3.85 -2.79
N ARG A 140 23.18 -3.60 -1.91
CA ARG A 140 23.45 -3.36 -0.48
C ARG A 140 24.07 -4.56 0.23
N ASP A 141 23.61 -5.76 -0.12
CA ASP A 141 23.91 -6.99 0.63
C ASP A 141 24.88 -7.90 -0.16
N GLY A 142 25.43 -7.46 -1.30
CA GLY A 142 26.24 -8.29 -2.21
C GLY A 142 25.42 -9.29 -3.03
N LEU A 143 24.10 -9.38 -2.82
CA LEU A 143 23.19 -10.36 -3.41
C LEU A 143 22.56 -9.95 -4.76
N GLY A 144 22.93 -8.78 -5.28
CA GLY A 144 22.44 -8.25 -6.55
C GLY A 144 21.13 -7.48 -6.42
N ALA A 145 20.59 -7.05 -7.57
CA ALA A 145 19.34 -6.31 -7.63
C ALA A 145 18.13 -7.25 -7.41
N HIS A 146 17.17 -6.79 -6.61
CA HIS A 146 15.99 -7.59 -6.30
C HIS A 146 15.13 -7.87 -7.53
N SER A 147 14.81 -9.15 -7.74
CA SER A 147 14.14 -9.61 -8.96
C SER A 147 13.02 -10.62 -8.68
N HIS A 148 11.93 -10.56 -9.43
CA HIS A 148 10.83 -11.52 -9.35
C HIS A 148 10.21 -11.80 -10.73
N ARG A 149 9.41 -12.85 -10.83
CA ARG A 149 8.78 -13.35 -12.07
C ARG A 149 7.26 -13.25 -12.12
N SER A 150 6.63 -12.63 -11.11
CA SER A 150 5.16 -12.47 -11.04
C SER A 150 4.55 -11.59 -12.15
N GLY A 151 5.37 -10.91 -12.96
CA GLY A 151 4.90 -9.97 -13.97
C GLY A 151 4.04 -8.86 -13.35
N SER A 152 2.87 -8.60 -13.95
CA SER A 152 1.90 -7.61 -13.45
C SER A 152 0.98 -8.13 -12.34
N ARG A 153 1.10 -9.41 -11.95
CA ARG A 153 0.28 -10.00 -10.88
C ARG A 153 0.82 -9.58 -9.51
N SER A 154 -0.06 -9.06 -8.66
CA SER A 154 0.26 -8.79 -7.25
C SER A 154 0.47 -10.10 -6.50
N TYR A 155 1.26 -10.06 -5.42
CA TYR A 155 1.50 -11.26 -4.60
C TYR A 155 0.23 -11.69 -3.85
N ALA A 156 -0.66 -10.74 -3.58
CA ALA A 156 -2.02 -10.99 -3.10
C ALA A 156 -2.83 -11.83 -4.09
N LYS A 157 -2.75 -11.51 -5.39
CA LYS A 157 -3.42 -12.29 -6.44
C LYS A 157 -2.75 -13.65 -6.67
N VAL A 158 -1.44 -13.77 -6.42
CA VAL A 158 -0.76 -15.06 -6.43
C VAL A 158 -1.28 -15.93 -5.28
N LYS A 159 -1.35 -15.37 -4.06
CA LYS A 159 -1.93 -16.05 -2.90
C LYS A 159 -3.37 -16.51 -3.14
N ASP A 160 -4.23 -15.62 -3.64
CA ASP A 160 -5.63 -15.96 -3.95
C ASP A 160 -5.75 -17.15 -4.91
N VAL A 161 -4.82 -17.30 -5.86
CA VAL A 161 -4.83 -18.43 -6.81
C VAL A 161 -4.33 -19.71 -6.16
N LEU A 162 -3.35 -19.63 -5.25
CA LEU A 162 -2.93 -20.79 -4.46
C LEU A 162 -4.10 -21.28 -3.57
N GLU A 163 -4.76 -20.36 -2.85
CA GLU A 163 -5.94 -20.68 -2.03
C GLU A 163 -7.06 -21.32 -2.87
N ALA A 164 -7.37 -20.76 -4.04
CA ALA A 164 -8.43 -21.29 -4.91
C ALA A 164 -8.11 -22.70 -5.47
N ASN A 165 -6.83 -23.04 -5.60
CA ASN A 165 -6.38 -24.36 -6.04
C ASN A 165 -6.22 -25.36 -4.88
N ASN A 166 -6.50 -24.95 -3.63
CA ASN A 166 -6.17 -25.71 -2.42
C ASN A 166 -4.67 -26.05 -2.32
N GLU A 167 -3.81 -25.18 -2.86
CA GLU A 167 -2.34 -25.25 -2.71
C GLU A 167 -1.90 -24.49 -1.43
N ASP A 168 -0.69 -24.78 -0.93
CA ASP A 168 -0.09 -24.00 0.17
C ASP A 168 -0.05 -22.51 -0.21
N SER A 169 -0.71 -21.67 0.60
CA SER A 169 -0.79 -20.23 0.40
C SER A 169 0.09 -19.43 1.38
N SER A 170 1.01 -20.12 2.07
CA SER A 170 2.02 -19.51 2.93
C SER A 170 2.88 -18.48 2.20
N PHE A 171 3.51 -17.58 2.96
CA PHE A 171 4.44 -16.60 2.42
C PHE A 171 5.61 -17.24 1.67
N MET A 172 6.09 -18.38 2.16
CA MET A 172 7.12 -19.15 1.48
C MET A 172 6.61 -19.67 0.13
N ALA A 173 5.40 -20.22 0.06
CA ALA A 173 4.82 -20.70 -1.19
C ALA A 173 4.63 -19.56 -2.21
N VAL A 174 4.14 -18.41 -1.77
CA VAL A 174 4.03 -17.21 -2.64
C VAL A 174 5.41 -16.76 -3.10
N MET A 175 6.42 -16.76 -2.23
CA MET A 175 7.79 -16.39 -2.57
C MET A 175 8.38 -17.37 -3.61
N LYS A 176 8.27 -18.68 -3.39
CA LYS A 176 8.68 -19.73 -4.35
C LYS A 176 7.99 -19.54 -5.70
N LYS A 177 6.66 -19.37 -5.73
CA LYS A 177 5.89 -19.15 -6.98
C LYS A 177 6.34 -17.91 -7.75
N THR A 178 6.82 -16.87 -7.05
CA THR A 178 7.19 -15.59 -7.64
C THR A 178 8.68 -15.45 -7.95
N HIS A 179 9.58 -16.25 -7.35
CA HIS A 179 11.04 -16.11 -7.51
C HIS A 179 11.72 -17.37 -8.03
N GLN A 180 11.04 -18.52 -8.03
CA GLN A 180 11.58 -19.77 -8.55
C GLN A 180 11.25 -19.95 -10.04
N LYS A 181 12.18 -20.57 -10.77
CA LYS A 181 12.00 -21.03 -12.15
C LYS A 181 11.47 -22.46 -12.17
N SER A 182 11.07 -22.91 -13.36
CA SER A 182 10.60 -24.30 -13.56
C SER A 182 11.69 -25.35 -13.32
N ASP A 183 12.97 -24.97 -13.43
CA ASP A 183 14.13 -25.82 -13.13
C ASP A 183 14.47 -25.87 -11.63
N GLY A 184 13.69 -25.21 -10.78
CA GLY A 184 13.93 -25.11 -9.34
C GLY A 184 14.92 -24.02 -8.92
N SER A 185 15.63 -23.38 -9.86
CA SER A 185 16.56 -22.29 -9.55
C SER A 185 15.84 -20.98 -9.22
N TYR A 186 16.47 -20.11 -8.43
CA TYR A 186 15.93 -18.80 -8.06
C TYR A 186 16.48 -17.69 -8.95
N VAL A 187 15.66 -16.67 -9.26
CA VAL A 187 16.11 -15.45 -9.98
C VAL A 187 16.71 -14.40 -9.06
N ASP A 188 16.61 -14.60 -7.75
CA ASP A 188 17.08 -13.68 -6.73
C ASP A 188 17.84 -14.48 -5.67
N LYS A 189 19.11 -14.12 -5.44
CA LYS A 189 19.99 -14.85 -4.52
C LYS A 189 19.52 -14.73 -3.07
N ARG A 190 18.88 -13.63 -2.69
CA ARG A 190 18.29 -13.46 -1.36
C ARG A 190 17.08 -14.36 -1.18
N ALA A 191 16.24 -14.48 -2.22
CA ALA A 191 15.12 -15.41 -2.21
C ALA A 191 15.58 -16.87 -2.02
N GLN A 192 16.69 -17.25 -2.68
CA GLN A 192 17.31 -18.57 -2.49
C GLN A 192 17.76 -18.80 -1.04
N LEU A 193 18.54 -17.87 -0.47
CA LEU A 193 19.03 -17.99 0.91
C LEU A 193 17.89 -18.06 1.93
N ILE A 194 16.79 -17.35 1.68
CA ILE A 194 15.59 -17.40 2.52
C ILE A 194 14.90 -18.76 2.39
N ALA A 195 14.84 -19.35 1.20
CA ALA A 195 14.29 -20.70 1.02
C ALA A 195 15.11 -21.75 1.78
N GLU A 196 16.44 -21.72 1.64
CA GLU A 196 17.35 -22.66 2.31
C GLU A 196 17.22 -22.59 3.84
N ARG A 197 17.28 -21.37 4.41
CA ARG A 197 17.10 -21.17 5.85
C ARG A 197 15.70 -21.51 6.34
N TYR A 198 14.68 -21.27 5.53
CA TYR A 198 13.32 -21.64 5.90
C TYR A 198 13.18 -23.16 6.06
N ASP A 199 13.74 -23.93 5.14
CA ASP A 199 13.71 -25.39 5.19
C ASP A 199 14.52 -25.91 6.41
N GLU A 200 15.56 -25.20 6.86
CA GLU A 200 16.26 -25.46 8.14
C GLU A 200 15.35 -25.25 9.36
N TYR A 201 14.70 -24.08 9.46
CA TYR A 201 13.83 -23.76 10.60
C TYR A 201 12.59 -24.64 10.67
N VAL A 202 12.03 -25.05 9.53
CA VAL A 202 10.92 -26.01 9.49
C VAL A 202 11.37 -27.35 10.07
N ARG A 203 12.54 -27.86 9.67
CA ARG A 203 13.09 -29.12 10.22
C ARG A 203 13.32 -29.04 11.73
N GLU A 204 13.89 -27.93 12.20
CA GLU A 204 14.10 -27.71 13.64
C GLU A 204 12.77 -27.71 14.41
N ARG A 205 11.75 -27.00 13.90
CA ARG A 205 10.42 -26.96 14.51
C ARG A 205 9.74 -28.32 14.56
N LEU A 206 9.83 -29.09 13.48
CA LEU A 206 9.30 -30.45 13.45
C LEU A 206 10.02 -31.36 14.46
N SER A 207 11.35 -31.24 14.57
CA SER A 207 12.13 -32.01 15.55
C SER A 207 11.80 -31.65 17.00
N GLN A 208 11.39 -30.41 17.30
CA GLN A 208 10.95 -30.00 18.63
C GLN A 208 9.53 -30.51 18.97
N MET A 209 8.67 -30.66 17.96
CA MET A 209 7.30 -31.17 18.13
C MET A 209 7.24 -32.70 18.18
N ASP A 210 8.20 -33.40 17.58
CA ASP A 210 8.23 -34.86 17.52
C ASP A 210 8.71 -35.49 18.85
N SER A 211 8.00 -35.19 19.94
CA SER A 211 8.16 -35.87 21.23
C SER A 211 7.55 -37.29 21.25
N THR A 212 6.83 -37.67 20.19
CA THR A 212 5.96 -38.86 20.14
C THR A 212 6.47 -39.93 19.15
N GLY A 213 7.46 -39.62 18.31
CA GLY A 213 8.02 -40.55 17.32
C GLY A 213 7.14 -40.77 16.09
N GLU A 214 6.15 -39.90 15.88
CA GLU A 214 5.33 -39.90 14.67
C GLU A 214 6.02 -39.00 13.66
N GLY A 215 6.57 -39.56 12.58
CA GLY A 215 7.33 -38.80 11.58
C GLY A 215 6.53 -37.60 11.01
N LEU A 216 6.71 -36.43 11.62
CA LEU A 216 6.02 -35.20 11.25
C LEU A 216 6.57 -34.67 9.91
N THR A 217 5.67 -34.11 9.11
CA THR A 217 6.04 -33.51 7.82
C THR A 217 5.75 -32.02 7.83
N ALA A 218 6.17 -31.28 6.80
CA ALA A 218 5.86 -29.86 6.68
C ALA A 218 4.35 -29.56 6.64
N ASP A 219 3.51 -30.56 6.37
CA ASP A 219 2.05 -30.45 6.38
C ASP A 219 1.46 -30.50 7.79
N SER A 220 2.24 -30.93 8.79
CA SER A 220 1.87 -30.87 10.20
C SER A 220 1.85 -29.44 10.75
N LEU A 221 2.53 -28.49 10.09
CA LEU A 221 2.55 -27.08 10.48
C LEU A 221 1.35 -26.33 9.89
N THR A 222 0.72 -25.52 10.73
CA THR A 222 -0.31 -24.56 10.31
C THR A 222 0.25 -23.50 9.38
N GLN A 223 -0.63 -22.85 8.61
CA GLN A 223 -0.21 -21.77 7.71
C GLN A 223 0.37 -20.57 8.49
N GLU A 224 -0.16 -20.32 9.69
CA GLU A 224 0.31 -19.28 10.60
C GLU A 224 1.74 -19.55 11.04
N GLU A 225 2.05 -20.78 11.48
CA GLU A 225 3.40 -21.18 11.87
C GLU A 225 4.39 -21.08 10.70
N LYS A 226 3.98 -21.52 9.50
CA LYS A 226 4.77 -21.34 8.27
C LYS A 226 5.06 -19.86 8.00
N ASN A 227 4.09 -18.98 8.17
CA ASN A 227 4.26 -17.54 7.97
C ASN A 227 5.17 -16.90 9.03
N GLU A 228 5.08 -17.34 10.29
CA GLU A 228 5.97 -16.88 11.36
C GLU A 228 7.43 -17.26 11.10
N ILE A 229 7.67 -18.51 10.70
CA ILE A 229 9.01 -18.98 10.31
C ILE A 229 9.54 -18.12 9.16
N TYR A 230 8.70 -17.87 8.15
CA TYR A 230 9.08 -17.02 7.02
C TYR A 230 9.50 -15.61 7.47
N VAL A 231 8.70 -14.95 8.32
CA VAL A 231 9.01 -13.59 8.81
C VAL A 231 10.34 -13.58 9.59
N LYS A 232 10.56 -14.58 10.45
CA LYS A 232 11.81 -14.73 11.21
C LYS A 232 13.02 -14.87 10.28
N VAL A 233 12.93 -15.73 9.26
CA VAL A 233 14.02 -16.00 8.33
C VAL A 233 14.28 -14.83 7.37
N ALA A 234 13.24 -14.25 6.80
CA ALA A 234 13.34 -13.15 5.85
C ALA A 234 13.81 -11.84 6.50
N GLY A 235 13.53 -11.71 7.79
CA GLY A 235 13.82 -10.54 8.61
C GLY A 235 13.00 -9.31 8.24
N ILE A 236 13.05 -8.30 9.11
CA ILE A 236 12.36 -7.03 8.93
C ILE A 236 13.39 -5.95 8.62
N SER A 237 13.20 -5.26 7.50
CA SER A 237 14.05 -4.12 7.15
C SER A 237 13.84 -2.95 8.12
N LYS A 238 14.79 -1.99 8.13
CA LYS A 238 14.66 -0.73 8.89
C LYS A 238 13.38 0.06 8.60
N GLN A 239 12.72 -0.21 7.47
CA GLN A 239 11.45 0.42 7.09
C GLN A 239 10.21 -0.42 7.46
N GLY A 240 10.37 -1.44 8.33
CA GLY A 240 9.27 -2.29 8.77
C GLY A 240 8.73 -3.23 7.69
N ARG A 241 9.55 -3.59 6.69
CA ARG A 241 9.12 -4.44 5.56
C ARG A 241 9.84 -5.78 5.57
N VAL A 242 9.07 -6.86 5.42
CA VAL A 242 9.60 -8.22 5.24
C VAL A 242 9.96 -8.43 3.78
N PHE A 243 11.10 -9.08 3.51
CA PHE A 243 11.51 -9.38 2.14
C PHE A 243 10.50 -10.29 1.43
N GLY A 244 10.28 -10.08 0.13
CA GLY A 244 9.47 -10.99 -0.69
C GLY A 244 7.96 -10.99 -0.42
N LEU A 245 7.42 -10.14 0.46
CA LEU A 245 5.96 -10.11 0.71
C LEU A 245 5.17 -9.21 -0.24
N GLY A 246 5.80 -8.19 -0.85
CA GLY A 246 5.13 -7.33 -1.84
C GLY A 246 3.82 -6.71 -1.32
N SER A 247 2.68 -7.09 -1.90
CA SER A 247 1.36 -6.61 -1.48
C SER A 247 0.79 -7.28 -0.22
N LEU A 248 1.45 -8.33 0.29
CA LEU A 248 1.04 -9.10 1.48
C LEU A 248 1.58 -8.53 2.80
N GLN A 249 2.34 -7.42 2.77
CA GLN A 249 2.97 -6.84 3.97
C GLN A 249 1.98 -6.57 5.11
N SER A 250 0.76 -6.14 4.81
CA SER A 250 -0.29 -5.86 5.80
C SER A 250 -0.87 -7.11 6.49
N GLY A 251 -0.57 -8.31 5.99
CA GLY A 251 -0.92 -9.58 6.63
C GLY A 251 0.25 -10.25 7.35
N ALA A 252 1.43 -9.61 7.39
CA ALA A 252 2.58 -10.17 8.08
C ALA A 252 2.43 -10.02 9.61
N PRO A 253 2.64 -11.08 10.40
CA PRO A 253 2.84 -10.93 11.83
C PRO A 253 4.05 -10.02 12.05
N MET A 254 3.82 -8.81 12.56
CA MET A 254 4.89 -7.94 13.00
C MET A 254 5.25 -8.36 14.43
N PRO A 255 6.50 -8.71 14.73
CA PRO A 255 6.95 -8.80 16.10
C PRO A 255 6.62 -7.46 16.78
N LEU A 256 5.92 -7.51 17.91
CA LEU A 256 5.77 -6.36 18.81
C LEU A 256 7.14 -5.88 19.33
N ASP A 257 8.21 -6.66 19.14
CA ASP A 257 9.61 -6.28 19.37
C ASP A 257 10.18 -5.48 18.20
N GLY A 258 9.58 -4.31 17.94
CA GLY A 258 10.37 -3.20 17.46
C GLY A 258 11.26 -2.75 18.63
N SER A 259 12.57 -2.65 18.40
CA SER A 259 13.51 -1.99 19.31
C SER A 259 13.04 -0.57 19.63
N SER A 260 12.14 -0.47 20.61
CA SER A 260 12.07 0.62 21.53
C SER A 260 13.21 0.33 22.50
N VAL A 261 14.36 0.98 22.30
CA VAL A 261 15.08 1.42 23.50
C VAL A 261 14.01 2.14 24.30
N SER A 262 13.55 1.54 25.41
CA SER A 262 12.78 2.28 26.40
C SER A 262 13.55 3.58 26.58
N PRO A 263 12.94 4.75 26.31
CA PRO A 263 13.64 6.01 26.53
C PRO A 263 14.15 5.95 27.97
N PRO A 264 15.39 6.38 28.24
CA PRO A 264 15.85 6.47 29.63
C PRO A 264 14.77 7.21 30.44
N PRO A 265 14.52 6.85 31.71
CA PRO A 265 13.41 7.41 32.49
C PRO A 265 13.31 8.95 32.41
N GLU A 266 14.46 9.62 32.25
CA GLU A 266 14.61 11.06 32.05
C GLU A 266 13.94 11.60 30.77
N GLU A 267 13.94 10.85 29.65
CA GLU A 267 13.28 11.25 28.40
C GLU A 267 11.75 11.06 28.48
N VAL A 268 11.27 10.04 29.20
CA VAL A 268 9.82 9.83 29.43
C VAL A 268 9.26 10.94 30.33
N ASP A 269 10.01 11.34 31.36
CA ASP A 269 9.66 12.47 32.22
C ASP A 269 9.71 13.80 31.44
N ALA A 270 10.69 14.00 30.58
CA ALA A 270 10.78 15.19 29.74
C ALA A 270 9.62 15.27 28.73
N LEU A 271 9.25 14.15 28.11
CA LEU A 271 8.09 14.07 27.23
C LEU A 271 6.78 14.30 27.97
N SER A 272 6.62 13.72 29.17
CA SER A 272 5.41 13.89 29.98
C SER A 272 5.21 15.36 30.38
N ARG A 273 6.29 16.05 30.79
CA ARG A 273 6.24 17.49 31.07
C ARG A 273 5.87 18.32 29.83
N ARG A 274 6.39 17.94 28.66
CA ARG A 274 6.09 18.67 27.41
C ARG A 274 4.65 18.46 26.95
N VAL A 275 4.09 17.28 27.18
CA VAL A 275 2.66 17.01 26.92
C VAL A 275 1.78 17.84 27.85
N GLU A 276 2.08 17.87 29.14
CA GLU A 276 1.34 18.69 30.11
C GLU A 276 1.43 20.19 29.80
N GLU A 277 2.59 20.68 29.36
CA GLU A 277 2.78 22.06 28.90
C GLU A 277 1.93 22.38 27.65
N LEU A 278 1.89 21.48 26.66
CA LEU A 278 1.08 21.66 25.46
C LEU A 278 -0.42 21.56 25.75
N GLU A 279 -0.83 20.72 26.70
CA GLU A 279 -2.22 20.65 27.15
C GLU A 279 -2.64 21.97 27.84
N ASN A 280 -1.78 22.53 28.67
CA ASN A 280 -2.01 23.83 29.31
C ASN A 280 -2.06 24.98 28.28
N GLU A 281 -1.16 25.00 27.30
CA GLU A 281 -1.20 25.97 26.20
C GLU A 281 -2.48 25.84 25.36
N LEU A 282 -2.95 24.61 25.11
CA LEU A 282 -4.18 24.36 24.36
C LEU A 282 -5.42 24.84 25.12
N VAL A 283 -5.48 24.63 26.44
CA VAL A 283 -6.56 25.14 27.29
C VAL A 283 -6.58 26.66 27.25
N LYS A 284 -5.42 27.31 27.45
CA LYS A 284 -5.30 28.76 27.40
C LYS A 284 -5.71 29.33 26.03
N SER A 285 -5.28 28.68 24.94
CA SER A 285 -5.67 29.08 23.58
C SER A 285 -7.18 28.97 23.35
N ARG A 286 -7.84 27.96 23.93
CA ARG A 286 -9.31 27.82 23.87
C ARG A 286 -10.02 28.93 24.65
N GLU A 287 -9.50 29.31 25.82
CA GLU A 287 -10.04 30.41 26.62
C GLU A 287 -9.88 31.76 25.91
N ASP A 288 -8.69 32.02 25.33
CA ASP A 288 -8.43 33.23 24.55
C ASP A 288 -9.35 33.32 23.33
N LYS A 289 -9.58 32.19 22.65
CA LYS A 289 -10.53 32.11 21.53
C LYS A 289 -11.97 32.42 21.98
N LEU A 290 -12.39 31.90 23.14
CA LEU A 290 -13.72 32.18 23.68
C LEU A 290 -13.87 33.66 24.06
N LEU A 291 -12.83 34.26 24.64
CA LEU A 291 -12.81 35.69 24.97
C LEU A 291 -12.89 36.56 23.71
N PHE A 292 -12.15 36.20 22.66
CA PHE A 292 -12.19 36.90 21.38
C PHE A 292 -13.59 36.81 20.74
N GLN A 293 -14.22 35.64 20.80
CA GLN A 293 -15.56 35.43 20.28
C GLN A 293 -16.61 36.27 21.02
N LYS A 294 -16.55 36.32 22.37
CA LYS A 294 -17.42 37.20 23.16
C LYS A 294 -17.23 38.69 22.84
N ARG A 295 -15.99 39.11 22.57
CA ARG A 295 -15.69 40.50 22.17
C ARG A 295 -16.25 40.84 20.80
N LEU A 296 -16.18 39.92 19.84
CA LEU A 296 -16.82 40.08 18.53
C LEU A 296 -18.33 40.22 18.65
N GLU A 297 -18.98 39.34 19.41
CA GLU A 297 -20.45 39.39 19.63
C GLU A 297 -20.88 40.70 20.31
N ALA A 298 -20.11 41.20 21.29
CA ALA A 298 -20.38 42.48 21.95
C ALA A 298 -20.21 43.67 20.99
N MET A 299 -19.22 43.63 20.09
CA MET A 299 -18.99 44.66 19.08
C MET A 299 -20.09 44.66 18.01
N GLU A 300 -20.52 43.48 17.57
CA GLU A 300 -21.67 43.33 16.67
C GLU A 300 -22.93 43.93 17.31
N SER A 301 -23.24 43.58 18.55
CA SER A 301 -24.38 44.13 19.30
C SER A 301 -24.32 45.67 19.44
N PHE A 302 -23.14 46.24 19.66
CA PHE A 302 -22.93 47.69 19.72
C PHE A 302 -23.16 48.40 18.38
N CYS A 303 -22.71 47.81 17.27
CA CYS A 303 -22.95 48.34 15.92
C CYS A 303 -24.44 48.30 15.53
N PHE A 304 -25.18 47.27 15.95
CA PHE A 304 -26.63 47.19 15.72
C PHE A 304 -27.45 48.14 16.61
N SER A 305 -26.97 48.49 17.80
CA SER A 305 -27.67 49.37 18.74
C SER A 305 -27.51 50.87 18.44
N THR A 306 -26.50 51.25 17.66
CA THR A 306 -26.19 52.66 17.30
C THR A 306 -26.73 53.08 15.93
N SER A 307 -27.40 52.16 15.23
CA SER A 307 -28.02 52.37 13.91
C SER A 307 -29.56 52.45 13.96
N SER A 308 -30.15 52.72 15.12
CA SER A 308 -31.59 53.01 15.31
C SER A 308 -31.79 54.40 15.89
#